data_AF-A0A0Q6UVD1-F1
#
_entry.id   AF-A0A0Q6UVD1-F1
#
_cell.length_a   1.000
_cell.length_b   1.000
_cell.length_c   1.000
_cell.angle_alpha   90.00
_cell.angle_beta   90.00
_cell.angle_gamma   90.00
#
_symmetry.space_group_name_H-M   'P 1'
#
loop_
_entity.id
_entity.type
_entity.pdbx_description
1 polymer ?
#
loop_
_entity_poly.entity_id
_entity_poly.type
_entity_poly.pdbx_seq_one_letter_code
_entity_poly.pdbx_strand_id
1 'polypeptide(L)'
;MSLVAFAMNGFLAVLLIAALVFGWRLERRLKALRDSHEGFAKAVTELDQAAARAEQGLADLRAATDEAAETLALRIERAQALAAQLDDRVNRPLPSPTQTSAPRAVERLEREIPPLARPARAAEPTTPAERRLKAEDFERLLEREDRIPPTARTPLDAPGAPRDPPRSRARIDDDLFDGPADGSRPGSNPRAPRR
;
A
#
# COMPACT_ATOMS: atom_id res chain seq x y z
N MET A 1 26.55 42.70 69.81
CA MET A 1 26.72 41.51 68.96
C MET A 1 27.56 41.93 67.75
N SER A 2 28.71 41.30 67.52
CA SER A 2 29.70 41.84 66.58
C SER A 2 29.24 41.71 65.13
N LEU A 3 29.41 42.78 64.35
CA LEU A 3 29.17 42.81 62.90
C LEU A 3 29.91 41.68 62.16
N VAL A 4 31.09 41.33 62.67
CA VAL A 4 31.95 40.25 62.15
C VAL A 4 31.27 38.89 62.20
N ALA A 5 30.52 38.56 63.27
CA ALA A 5 29.83 37.29 63.39
C ALA A 5 28.72 37.15 62.33
N PHE A 6 27.98 38.24 62.06
CA PHE A 6 26.97 38.25 61.00
C PHE A 6 27.60 38.10 59.61
N ALA A 7 28.74 38.76 59.35
CA ALA A 7 29.45 38.64 58.07
C ALA A 7 29.97 37.22 57.82
N MET A 8 30.61 36.60 58.82
CA MET A 8 31.10 35.21 58.74
C MET A 8 29.95 34.21 58.51
N ASN A 9 28.87 34.33 59.29
CA ASN A 9 27.71 33.45 59.12
C ASN A 9 27.04 33.64 57.76
N GLY A 10 26.93 34.88 57.27
CA GLY A 10 26.41 35.16 55.93
C GLY A 10 27.26 34.52 54.83
N PHE A 11 28.59 34.65 54.91
CA PHE A 11 29.50 34.01 53.95
C PHE A 11 29.37 32.48 53.96
N LEU A 12 29.27 31.88 55.14
CA LEU A 12 29.10 30.44 55.31
C LEU A 12 27.76 29.96 54.73
N ALA A 13 26.68 30.72 54.95
CA ALA A 13 25.37 30.45 54.36
C ALA A 13 25.40 30.52 52.83
N VAL A 14 26.08 31.52 52.24
CA VAL A 14 26.22 31.63 50.78
C VAL A 14 26.99 30.45 50.20
N LEU A 15 28.10 30.04 50.83
CA LEU A 15 28.87 28.87 50.40
C LEU A 15 28.04 27.58 50.47
N LEU A 16 27.22 27.43 51.51
CA LEU A 16 26.33 26.28 51.65
C LEU A 16 25.27 26.25 50.53
N ILE A 17 24.66 27.39 50.23
CA ILE A 17 23.68 27.51 49.14
C ILE A 17 24.36 27.19 47.79
N ALA A 18 25.56 27.71 47.55
CA ALA A 18 26.30 27.44 46.32
C ALA A 18 26.59 25.94 46.17
N ALA A 19 27.02 25.27 47.24
CA ALA A 19 27.25 23.83 47.25
C ALA A 19 25.97 23.03 46.95
N LEU A 20 24.84 23.43 47.55
CA LEU A 20 23.54 22.79 47.33
C LEU A 20 23.08 22.93 45.87
N VAL A 21 23.18 24.13 45.30
CA VAL A 21 22.84 24.40 43.91
C VAL A 21 23.72 23.57 42.97
N PHE A 22 25.01 23.45 43.27
CA PHE A 22 25.93 22.68 42.44
C PHE A 22 25.63 21.18 42.48
N GLY A 23 25.33 20.64 43.68
CA GLY A 23 24.86 19.26 43.84
C GLY A 23 23.59 18.98 43.03
N TRP A 24 22.61 19.87 43.12
CA TRP A 24 21.34 19.71 42.42
C TRP A 24 21.47 19.81 40.89
N ARG A 25 22.34 20.71 40.40
CA ARG A 25 22.63 20.86 38.97
C ARG A 25 23.33 19.62 38.40
N LEU A 26 24.24 19.01 39.16
CA LEU A 26 24.98 17.84 38.71
C LEU A 26 24.07 16.61 38.62
N GLU A 27 23.21 16.42 39.62
CA GLU A 27 22.23 15.34 39.62
C GLU A 27 21.21 15.46 38.48
N ARG A 28 20.74 16.69 38.19
CA ARG A 28 19.90 16.94 37.01
C ARG A 28 20.61 16.62 35.69
N ARG A 29 21.90 16.95 35.55
CA ARG A 29 22.66 16.65 34.33
C ARG A 29 22.87 15.15 34.13
N LEU A 30 23.23 14.42 35.18
CA LEU A 30 23.36 12.96 35.14
C LEU A 30 22.04 12.28 34.80
N LYS A 31 20.93 12.77 35.37
CA LYS A 31 19.59 12.25 35.08
C LYS A 31 19.16 12.51 33.64
N ALA A 32 19.40 13.72 33.12
CA ALA A 32 19.06 14.07 31.73
C ALA A 32 19.84 13.22 30.70
N LEU A 33 21.13 12.96 30.94
CA LEU A 33 21.90 12.06 30.07
C LEU A 33 21.33 10.63 30.12
N ARG A 34 21.05 10.10 31.31
CA ARG A 34 20.55 8.72 31.44
C ARG A 34 19.16 8.54 30.83
N ASP A 35 18.28 9.51 31.04
CA ASP A 35 16.93 9.55 30.45
C ASP A 35 17.01 9.65 28.92
N SER A 36 17.99 10.38 28.37
CA SER A 36 18.21 10.43 26.92
C SER A 36 18.64 9.07 26.36
N HIS A 37 19.54 8.34 27.04
CA HIS A 37 19.96 7.00 26.61
C HIS A 37 18.82 5.98 26.66
N GLU A 38 17.99 6.03 27.70
CA GLU A 38 16.81 5.17 27.82
C GLU A 38 15.78 5.49 26.74
N GLY A 39 15.57 6.78 26.44
CA GLY A 39 14.76 7.25 25.32
C GLY A 39 15.29 6.78 23.95
N PHE A 40 16.60 6.84 23.73
CA PHE A 40 17.23 6.33 22.51
C PHE A 40 17.10 4.82 22.37
N ALA A 41 17.33 4.06 23.45
CA ALA A 41 17.17 2.60 23.43
C ALA A 41 15.72 2.22 23.06
N LYS A 42 14.74 2.93 23.62
CA LYS A 42 13.32 2.75 23.28
C LYS A 42 12.99 3.15 21.83
N ALA A 43 13.54 4.26 21.35
CA ALA A 43 13.33 4.71 19.98
C ALA A 43 13.94 3.74 18.95
N VAL A 44 15.10 3.17 19.25
CA VAL A 44 15.75 2.16 18.39
C VAL A 44 14.93 0.87 18.35
N THR A 45 14.42 0.40 19.48
CA THR A 45 13.58 -0.81 19.48
C THR A 45 12.26 -0.59 18.73
N GLU A 46 11.66 0.59 18.84
CA GLU A 46 10.48 0.97 18.06
C GLU A 46 10.79 1.04 16.56
N LEU A 47 11.95 1.58 16.18
CA LEU A 47 12.41 1.63 14.79
C LEU A 47 12.67 0.23 14.23
N ASP A 48 13.37 -0.63 14.95
CA ASP A 48 13.63 -2.02 14.53
C ASP A 48 12.32 -2.79 14.34
N GLN A 49 11.34 -2.58 15.23
CA GLN A 49 10.02 -3.18 15.10
C GLN A 49 9.28 -2.66 13.85
N ALA A 50 9.35 -1.37 13.57
CA ALA A 50 8.76 -0.77 12.38
C ALA A 50 9.45 -1.26 11.10
N ALA A 51 10.78 -1.38 11.12
CA ALA A 51 11.59 -1.89 10.02
C ALA A 51 11.26 -3.36 9.73
N ALA A 52 11.21 -4.22 10.75
CA ALA A 52 10.82 -5.62 10.61
C ALA A 52 9.41 -5.76 9.99
N ARG A 53 8.47 -4.90 10.40
CA ARG A 53 7.13 -4.85 9.80
C ARG A 53 7.16 -4.43 8.33
N ALA A 54 7.99 -3.45 7.98
CA ALA A 54 8.15 -3.00 6.61
C ALA A 54 8.80 -4.07 5.72
N GLU A 55 9.79 -4.80 6.24
CA GLU A 55 10.43 -5.93 5.56
C GLU A 55 9.43 -7.06 5.30
N GLN A 56 8.60 -7.40 6.29
CA GLN A 56 7.51 -8.37 6.13
C GLN A 56 6.52 -7.93 5.04
N GLY A 57 6.07 -6.67 5.07
CA GLY A 57 5.17 -6.15 4.04
C GLY A 57 5.79 -6.15 2.63
N LEU A 58 7.10 -5.90 2.51
CA LEU A 58 7.82 -6.00 1.24
C LEU A 58 7.92 -7.45 0.75
N ALA A 59 8.15 -8.40 1.67
CA ALA A 59 8.16 -9.83 1.35
C ALA A 59 6.78 -10.30 0.86
N ASP A 60 5.71 -9.88 1.53
CA ASP A 60 4.33 -10.17 1.13
C ASP A 60 4.00 -9.57 -0.24
N LEU A 61 4.41 -8.33 -0.50
CA LEU A 61 4.25 -7.70 -1.80
C LEU A 61 4.99 -8.46 -2.89
N ARG A 62 6.23 -8.90 -2.65
CA ARG A 62 7.00 -9.70 -3.61
C ARG A 62 6.31 -11.03 -3.91
N ALA A 63 5.87 -11.74 -2.87
CA ALA A 63 5.15 -13.00 -3.04
C ALA A 63 3.86 -12.81 -3.85
N ALA A 64 3.07 -11.77 -3.53
CA ALA A 64 1.85 -11.46 -4.26
C ALA A 64 2.13 -11.06 -5.72
N THR A 65 3.22 -10.32 -5.98
CA THR A 65 3.60 -9.97 -7.36
C THR A 65 4.10 -11.18 -8.15
N ASP A 66 4.82 -12.11 -7.52
CA ASP A 66 5.30 -13.32 -8.17
C ASP A 66 4.11 -14.24 -8.55
N GLU A 67 3.15 -14.42 -7.64
CA GLU A 67 1.92 -15.17 -7.94
C GLU A 67 1.09 -14.48 -9.05
N ALA A 68 0.97 -13.15 -8.99
CA ALA A 68 0.30 -12.40 -10.05
C ALA A 68 1.02 -12.57 -11.41
N ALA A 69 2.35 -12.53 -11.43
CA ALA A 69 3.15 -12.71 -12.64
C ALA A 69 2.96 -14.10 -13.25
N GLU A 70 2.95 -15.16 -12.43
CA GLU A 70 2.72 -16.54 -12.89
C GLU A 70 1.31 -16.71 -13.46
N THR A 71 0.28 -16.17 -12.79
CA THR A 71 -1.09 -16.24 -13.31
C THR A 71 -1.28 -15.48 -14.62
N LEU A 72 -0.59 -14.33 -14.78
CA LEU A 72 -0.55 -13.57 -16.03
C LEU A 72 0.13 -14.36 -17.14
N ALA A 73 1.27 -14.99 -16.88
CA ALA A 73 1.99 -15.82 -17.86
C ALA A 73 1.12 -16.97 -18.37
N LEU A 74 0.45 -17.70 -17.46
CA LEU A 74 -0.48 -18.78 -17.80
C LEU A 74 -1.64 -18.30 -18.68
N ARG A 75 -2.16 -17.09 -18.41
CA ARG A 75 -3.24 -16.50 -19.24
C ARG A 75 -2.74 -16.11 -20.62
N ILE A 76 -1.53 -15.58 -20.74
CA ILE A 76 -0.90 -15.23 -22.03
C ILE A 76 -0.69 -16.50 -22.86
N GLU A 77 -0.15 -17.55 -22.26
CA GLU A 77 0.06 -18.83 -22.96
C GLU A 77 -1.25 -19.43 -23.47
N ARG A 78 -2.31 -19.42 -22.66
CA ARG A 78 -3.66 -19.85 -23.08
C ARG A 78 -4.21 -18.99 -24.22
N ALA A 79 -4.05 -17.67 -24.15
CA ALA A 79 -4.51 -16.77 -25.20
C ALA A 79 -3.75 -17.02 -26.52
N GLN A 80 -2.44 -17.25 -26.45
CA GLN A 80 -1.62 -17.60 -27.62
C GLN A 80 -2.02 -18.97 -28.21
N ALA A 81 -2.28 -19.97 -27.37
CA ALA A 81 -2.75 -21.28 -27.82
C ALA A 81 -4.12 -21.19 -28.52
N LEU A 82 -5.04 -20.38 -27.99
CA LEU A 82 -6.34 -20.13 -28.63
C LEU A 82 -6.19 -19.33 -29.93
N ALA A 83 -5.30 -18.34 -29.96
CA ALA A 83 -5.00 -17.58 -31.18
C ALA A 83 -4.42 -18.48 -32.28
N ALA A 84 -3.51 -19.40 -31.94
CA ALA A 84 -2.95 -20.37 -32.87
C ALA A 84 -4.00 -21.36 -33.40
N GLN A 85 -4.94 -21.80 -32.57
CA GLN A 85 -6.06 -22.64 -33.01
C GLN A 85 -7.01 -21.91 -33.96
N LEU A 86 -7.25 -20.62 -33.72
CA LEU A 86 -8.04 -19.77 -34.61
C LEU A 86 -7.32 -19.59 -35.96
N ASP A 87 -6.00 -19.35 -35.94
CA ASP A 87 -5.21 -19.21 -37.15
C ASP A 87 -5.20 -20.50 -37.97
N ASP A 88 -4.99 -21.67 -37.36
CA ASP A 88 -5.06 -22.97 -38.05
C ASP A 88 -6.43 -23.22 -38.70
N ARG A 89 -7.53 -22.87 -38.01
CA ARG A 89 -8.90 -22.99 -38.54
C ARG A 89 -9.15 -22.05 -39.73
N VAL A 90 -8.60 -20.83 -39.69
CA VAL A 90 -8.76 -19.82 -40.75
C VAL A 90 -7.88 -20.15 -41.95
N ASN A 91 -6.65 -20.60 -41.71
CA ASN A 91 -5.64 -20.83 -42.73
C ASN A 91 -5.76 -22.23 -43.37
N ARG A 92 -6.50 -23.16 -42.74
CA ARG A 92 -6.83 -24.45 -43.34
C ARG A 92 -7.75 -24.23 -44.55
N PRO A 93 -7.29 -24.50 -45.78
CA PRO A 93 -8.14 -24.41 -46.96
C PRO A 93 -9.28 -25.41 -46.78
N LEU A 94 -10.54 -24.95 -46.96
CA LEU A 94 -11.68 -25.86 -47.06
C LEU A 94 -11.31 -26.97 -48.05
N PRO A 95 -11.40 -28.27 -47.68
CA PRO A 95 -11.34 -29.30 -48.68
C PRO A 95 -12.48 -29.03 -49.66
N SER A 96 -12.13 -28.69 -50.90
CA SER A 96 -13.08 -28.62 -52.00
C SER A 96 -13.98 -29.85 -51.92
N PRO A 97 -15.32 -29.70 -52.00
CA PRO A 97 -16.21 -30.85 -51.95
C PRO A 97 -16.01 -31.63 -53.25
N THR A 98 -15.03 -32.54 -53.26
CA THR A 98 -15.00 -33.63 -54.21
C THR A 98 -16.18 -34.50 -53.85
N GLN A 99 -17.28 -34.26 -54.55
CA GLN A 99 -18.47 -35.07 -54.57
C GLN A 99 -18.08 -36.47 -55.08
N THR A 100 -17.50 -37.29 -54.21
CA THR A 100 -17.54 -38.74 -54.36
C THR A 100 -18.92 -39.17 -53.87
N SER A 101 -19.79 -39.28 -54.86
CA SER A 101 -20.85 -40.28 -54.97
C SER A 101 -20.82 -41.40 -53.92
N ALA A 102 -21.82 -41.41 -53.03
CA ALA A 102 -22.43 -42.65 -52.50
C ALA A 102 -23.73 -42.35 -51.70
N PRO A 103 -24.93 -42.49 -52.30
CA PRO A 103 -26.15 -42.67 -51.55
C PRO A 103 -26.24 -44.13 -51.10
N ARG A 104 -25.50 -44.52 -50.06
CA ARG A 104 -25.60 -45.87 -49.46
C ARG A 104 -25.61 -45.90 -47.93
N ALA A 105 -25.39 -44.77 -47.27
CA ALA A 105 -25.41 -44.70 -45.81
C ALA A 105 -26.83 -44.61 -45.23
N VAL A 106 -27.82 -44.16 -46.02
CA VAL A 106 -29.21 -43.96 -45.56
C VAL A 106 -29.97 -45.27 -45.34
N GLU A 107 -29.65 -46.34 -46.09
CA GLU A 107 -30.39 -47.61 -45.98
C GLU A 107 -29.93 -48.49 -44.81
N ARG A 108 -28.72 -48.27 -44.29
CA ARG A 108 -28.20 -49.05 -43.15
C ARG A 108 -28.73 -48.56 -41.80
N LEU A 109 -29.12 -47.29 -41.70
CA LEU A 109 -29.56 -46.70 -40.44
C LEU A 109 -31.05 -46.95 -40.14
N GLU A 110 -31.85 -47.33 -41.14
CA GLU A 110 -33.30 -47.55 -40.98
C GLU A 110 -33.65 -48.96 -40.48
N ARG A 111 -32.70 -49.90 -40.51
CA ARG A 111 -32.93 -51.31 -40.11
C ARG A 111 -32.63 -51.60 -38.62
N GLU A 112 -32.14 -50.63 -37.85
CA GLU A 112 -31.80 -50.80 -36.42
C GLU A 112 -32.58 -49.86 -35.50
N ILE A 113 -33.91 -49.90 -35.55
CA ILE A 113 -34.76 -49.25 -34.53
C ILE A 113 -35.51 -50.33 -33.72
N PRO A 114 -35.01 -50.73 -32.54
CA PRO A 114 -35.82 -51.33 -31.50
C PRO A 114 -36.63 -50.22 -30.79
N PRO A 115 -37.93 -50.40 -30.53
CA PRO A 115 -38.69 -49.48 -29.70
C PRO A 115 -38.36 -49.82 -28.24
N LEU A 116 -38.03 -48.85 -27.39
CA LEU A 116 -38.45 -48.79 -25.97
C LEU A 116 -37.78 -47.64 -25.20
N ALA A 117 -38.58 -47.07 -24.30
CA ALA A 117 -38.21 -46.32 -23.11
C ALA A 117 -37.78 -44.84 -23.27
N ARG A 118 -38.80 -43.99 -23.21
CA ARG A 118 -38.73 -42.63 -22.67
C ARG A 118 -38.33 -42.69 -21.18
N PRO A 119 -37.34 -41.90 -20.75
CA PRO A 119 -37.43 -41.19 -19.49
C PRO A 119 -37.55 -39.69 -19.78
N ALA A 120 -38.51 -39.07 -19.10
CA ALA A 120 -38.79 -37.66 -19.20
C ALA A 120 -37.61 -36.81 -18.69
N ARG A 121 -37.39 -35.71 -19.39
CA ARG A 121 -36.83 -34.43 -18.92
C ARG A 121 -35.37 -34.46 -18.45
N ALA A 122 -34.49 -34.20 -19.41
CA ALA A 122 -33.17 -33.65 -19.14
C ALA A 122 -33.26 -32.28 -18.43
N ALA A 123 -32.29 -32.10 -17.56
CA ALA A 123 -31.91 -30.88 -16.87
C ALA A 123 -31.71 -29.68 -17.80
N GLU A 124 -32.16 -28.51 -17.35
CA GLU A 124 -31.56 -27.23 -17.70
C GLU A 124 -30.62 -26.82 -16.55
N PRO A 125 -29.31 -26.66 -16.78
CA PRO A 125 -28.46 -25.88 -15.89
C PRO A 125 -28.64 -24.39 -16.26
N THR A 126 -29.60 -23.73 -15.60
CA THR A 126 -29.74 -22.28 -15.67
C THR A 126 -28.53 -21.62 -15.00
N THR A 127 -27.88 -20.73 -15.75
CA THR A 127 -26.84 -19.80 -15.33
C THR A 127 -27.18 -19.07 -14.02
N PRO A 128 -26.24 -18.87 -13.08
CA PRO A 128 -26.49 -18.09 -11.86
C PRO A 128 -26.30 -16.58 -12.11
N ALA A 129 -26.71 -16.08 -13.28
CA ALA A 129 -26.52 -14.69 -13.68
C ALA A 129 -27.71 -13.78 -13.30
N GLU A 130 -28.82 -14.33 -12.82
CA GLU A 130 -30.03 -13.54 -12.52
C GLU A 130 -30.71 -13.99 -11.22
N ARG A 131 -29.95 -14.09 -10.13
CA ARG A 131 -30.51 -13.67 -8.84
C ARG A 131 -30.70 -12.15 -8.92
N ARG A 132 -31.72 -11.73 -9.66
CA ARG A 132 -32.29 -10.38 -9.59
C ARG A 132 -32.53 -10.14 -8.11
N LEU A 133 -31.67 -9.34 -7.49
CA LEU A 133 -31.87 -8.78 -6.16
C LEU A 133 -33.27 -8.17 -6.19
N LYS A 134 -34.23 -8.81 -5.52
CA LYS A 134 -35.58 -8.25 -5.43
C LYS A 134 -35.47 -6.97 -4.62
N ALA A 135 -36.32 -5.99 -4.92
CA ALA A 135 -36.41 -4.76 -4.12
C ALA A 135 -36.57 -5.07 -2.61
N GLU A 136 -37.25 -6.17 -2.30
CA GLU A 136 -37.43 -6.72 -0.97
C GLU A 136 -36.11 -7.11 -0.26
N ASP A 137 -35.13 -7.64 -1.01
CA ASP A 137 -33.82 -7.98 -0.45
C ASP A 137 -32.98 -6.71 -0.22
N PHE A 138 -33.22 -5.67 -1.02
CA PHE A 138 -32.58 -4.36 -0.88
C PHE A 138 -33.09 -3.62 0.36
N GLU A 139 -34.40 -3.65 0.62
CA GLU A 139 -34.97 -3.06 1.84
C GLU A 139 -34.47 -3.76 3.11
N ARG A 140 -34.32 -5.09 3.09
CA ARG A 140 -33.76 -5.85 4.21
C ARG A 140 -32.29 -5.51 4.51
N LEU A 141 -31.53 -5.12 3.49
CA LEU A 141 -30.14 -4.69 3.66
C LEU A 141 -30.06 -3.28 4.26
N LEU A 142 -30.93 -2.36 3.83
CA LEU A 142 -31.02 -0.99 4.37
C LEU A 142 -31.45 -1.00 5.85
N GLU A 143 -32.47 -1.79 6.20
CA GLU A 143 -32.92 -1.90 7.59
C GLU A 143 -31.86 -2.52 8.51
N ARG A 144 -30.99 -3.37 7.95
CA ARG A 144 -29.83 -3.94 8.66
C ARG A 144 -28.71 -2.92 8.84
N GLU A 145 -28.49 -2.03 7.86
CA GLU A 145 -27.48 -0.97 7.90
C GLU A 145 -27.82 0.12 8.91
N ASP A 146 -29.08 0.51 9.03
CA ASP A 146 -29.55 1.49 10.02
C ASP A 146 -29.41 1.01 11.47
N ARG A 147 -29.31 -0.31 11.66
CA ARG A 147 -29.10 -0.93 12.97
C ARG A 147 -27.61 -0.99 13.37
N ILE A 148 -26.70 -0.61 12.49
CA ILE A 148 -25.25 -0.58 12.76
C ILE A 148 -24.90 0.74 13.46
N PRO A 149 -24.33 0.71 14.68
CA PRO A 149 -23.95 1.92 15.39
C PRO A 149 -22.91 2.73 14.59
N PRO A 150 -23.00 4.08 14.60
CA PRO A 150 -22.20 4.97 13.75
C PRO A 150 -20.67 4.87 13.97
N THR A 151 -20.22 4.17 15.02
CA THR A 151 -18.81 3.92 15.33
C THR A 151 -18.16 2.85 14.45
N ALA A 152 -18.92 2.06 13.70
CA ALA A 152 -18.41 1.02 12.79
C ALA A 152 -18.43 1.46 11.30
N ARG A 153 -18.91 2.67 11.00
CA ARG A 153 -18.87 3.24 9.65
C ARG A 153 -17.46 3.76 9.37
N THR A 154 -16.62 2.94 8.76
CA THR A 154 -15.35 3.42 8.20
C THR A 154 -15.71 4.45 7.12
N PRO A 155 -15.31 5.73 7.24
CA PRO A 155 -15.56 6.70 6.19
C PRO A 155 -14.74 6.27 4.98
N LEU A 156 -15.40 5.75 3.95
CA LEU A 156 -14.79 5.61 2.64
C LEU A 156 -14.72 7.04 2.09
N ASP A 157 -13.54 7.63 2.20
CA ASP A 157 -13.20 8.97 1.73
C ASP A 157 -13.66 9.08 0.25
N ALA A 158 -14.55 10.04 -0.03
CA ALA A 158 -15.03 10.28 -1.37
C ALA A 158 -13.83 10.66 -2.27
N PRO A 159 -13.73 10.15 -3.52
CA PRO A 159 -12.64 10.50 -4.41
C PRO A 159 -12.89 11.91 -4.95
N GLY A 160 -12.35 12.93 -4.25
CA GLY A 160 -12.68 14.31 -4.61
C GLY A 160 -11.90 15.40 -3.88
N ALA A 161 -10.57 15.27 -3.75
CA ALA A 161 -9.64 16.41 -3.68
C ALA A 161 -8.20 15.91 -3.79
N PRO A 162 -7.32 16.53 -4.62
CA PRO A 162 -5.89 16.29 -4.49
C PRO A 162 -5.42 16.87 -3.15
N ARG A 163 -5.19 16.00 -2.16
CA ARG A 163 -4.45 16.38 -0.95
C ARG A 163 -3.00 16.60 -1.36
N ASP A 164 -2.56 17.86 -1.32
CA ASP A 164 -1.15 18.21 -1.42
C ASP A 164 -0.34 17.43 -0.37
N PRO A 165 0.66 16.63 -0.76
CA PRO A 165 1.53 15.97 0.21
C PRO A 165 2.37 17.04 0.93
N PRO A 166 2.65 16.86 2.24
CA PRO A 166 3.42 17.81 3.04
C PRO A 166 4.89 17.86 2.56
N ARG A 167 5.16 18.70 1.55
CA ARG A 167 6.50 19.02 1.01
C ARG A 167 7.33 19.93 1.92
N SER A 168 7.09 19.91 3.23
CA SER A 168 7.68 20.86 4.18
C SER A 168 8.84 20.31 5.01
N ARG A 169 9.27 19.05 4.80
CA ARG A 169 10.38 18.46 5.56
C ARG A 169 11.72 18.38 4.83
N ALA A 170 11.75 18.59 3.51
CA ALA A 170 13.00 18.52 2.73
C ALA A 170 13.81 19.82 2.75
N ARG A 171 13.21 20.98 3.06
CA ARG A 171 13.93 22.27 3.08
C ARG A 171 14.73 22.55 4.35
N ILE A 172 14.48 21.80 5.43
CA ILE A 172 15.13 22.08 6.73
C ILE A 172 16.56 21.51 6.75
N ASP A 173 16.86 20.52 5.91
CA ASP A 173 18.20 19.90 5.84
C ASP A 173 19.18 20.68 4.94
N ASP A 174 18.70 21.48 3.97
CA ASP A 174 19.58 22.24 3.06
C ASP A 174 20.30 23.40 3.78
N ASP A 175 19.70 24.01 4.80
CA ASP A 175 20.31 25.11 5.57
C ASP A 175 21.40 24.64 6.56
N LEU A 176 21.55 23.32 6.78
CA LEU A 176 22.55 22.77 7.71
C LEU A 176 23.93 22.56 7.06
N PHE A 177 24.00 22.50 5.73
CA PHE A 177 25.24 22.30 4.97
C PHE A 177 25.82 23.58 4.35
N ASP A 178 25.05 24.67 4.31
CA ASP A 178 25.54 25.97 3.89
C ASP A 178 26.31 26.63 5.06
N GLY A 179 27.63 26.44 5.05
CA GLY A 179 28.55 27.15 5.94
C GLY A 179 28.42 28.68 5.84
N PRO A 180 28.98 29.44 6.80
CA PRO A 180 28.80 30.89 6.86
C PRO A 180 29.25 31.53 5.55
N ALA A 181 28.33 32.22 4.89
CA ALA A 181 28.57 32.88 3.61
C ALA A 181 29.71 33.89 3.72
N ASP A 182 30.90 33.51 3.25
CA ASP A 182 32.03 34.40 3.06
C ASP A 182 31.70 35.44 1.97
N GLY A 183 31.72 36.71 2.37
CA GLY A 183 32.26 37.81 1.59
C GLY A 183 31.60 38.14 0.24
N SER A 184 30.70 39.13 0.27
CA SER A 184 30.45 40.14 -0.77
C SER A 184 31.38 40.11 -2.00
N ARG A 185 30.91 39.53 -3.11
CA ARG A 185 31.57 39.63 -4.41
C ARG A 185 31.23 40.99 -5.05
N PRO A 186 32.21 41.87 -5.34
CA PRO A 186 31.93 43.19 -5.91
C PRO A 186 31.53 43.09 -7.39
N GLY A 187 30.63 43.99 -7.80
CA GLY A 187 29.76 43.84 -8.96
C GLY A 187 30.42 43.83 -10.34
N SER A 188 29.85 43.00 -11.22
CA SER A 188 30.05 43.07 -12.67
C SER A 188 29.12 44.14 -13.26
N ASN A 189 29.72 45.22 -13.73
CA ASN A 189 29.05 46.34 -14.40
C ASN A 189 28.81 46.00 -15.90
N PRO A 190 27.59 46.07 -16.45
CA PRO A 190 27.35 45.83 -17.86
C PRO A 190 27.13 47.17 -18.59
N ARG A 191 28.12 47.68 -19.35
CA ARG A 191 27.88 48.73 -20.35
C ARG A 191 28.97 48.85 -21.44
N ALA A 192 28.66 48.23 -22.59
CA ALA A 192 28.84 48.70 -23.98
C ALA A 192 30.28 48.95 -24.55
N PRO A 193 30.42 49.29 -25.85
CA PRO A 193 30.22 48.43 -27.02
C PRO A 193 31.52 48.31 -27.88
N ARG A 194 31.66 47.22 -28.64
CA ARG A 194 32.77 47.08 -29.60
C ARG A 194 32.48 47.90 -30.87
N ARG A 195 33.49 48.69 -31.25
CA ARG A 195 33.63 49.37 -32.55
C ARG A 195 34.56 48.56 -33.43
#